data_AF-A0A965WUZ8-F1
#
_entry.id   AF-A0A965WUZ8-F1
#
_cell.length_a   1.000
_cell.length_b   1.000
_cell.length_c   1.000
_cell.angle_alpha   90.00
_cell.angle_beta   90.00
_cell.angle_gamma   90.00
#
_symmetry.space_group_name_H-M   'P 1'
#
loop_
_entity.id
_entity.type
_entity.pdbx_description
1 polymer ?
#
loop_
_entity_poly.entity_id
_entity_poly.type
_entity_poly.pdbx_seq_one_letter_code
_entity_poly.pdbx_strand_id
1 'polypeptide(L)'
;MKKYLIPTAVFLVLMLASFGFALKMRSDDLRFVKELERHLASCDSMGKRAVGEVDGAAVYLAPENLRFIASAITRIERVRALKEPDVSGLAQARVRFPDGAEYAFYELQSETDTQEDICCIRYTDGKRTRTYTIEGYGTMKRVRACISLAGFAAGNTPAD
;
A
#
# COMPACT_ATOMS: atom_id res chain seq x y z
N MET A 1 -27.94 26.21 -36.16
CA MET A 1 -27.09 25.01 -35.97
C MET A 1 -25.84 25.26 -35.10
N LYS A 2 -25.18 26.44 -35.15
CA LYS A 2 -24.00 26.75 -34.29
C LYS A 2 -24.26 26.71 -32.76
N LYS A 3 -25.48 27.01 -32.32
CA LYS A 3 -25.88 27.02 -30.89
C LYS A 3 -25.80 25.65 -30.20
N TYR A 4 -25.87 24.55 -30.97
CA TYR A 4 -25.76 23.19 -30.43
C TYR A 4 -24.33 22.65 -30.51
N LEU A 5 -23.48 23.22 -31.36
CA LEU A 5 -22.13 22.71 -31.62
C LEU A 5 -21.22 22.89 -30.39
N ILE A 6 -21.37 23.99 -29.66
CA ILE A 6 -20.63 24.29 -28.43
C ILE A 6 -20.98 23.28 -27.32
N PRO A 7 -22.26 23.05 -26.93
CA PRO A 7 -22.57 22.07 -25.91
C PRO A 7 -22.20 20.63 -26.31
N THR A 8 -22.32 20.25 -27.58
CA THR A 8 -21.86 18.92 -28.04
C THR A 8 -20.35 18.77 -27.94
N ALA A 9 -19.58 19.80 -28.29
CA ALA A 9 -18.12 19.79 -28.15
C ALA A 9 -17.69 19.73 -26.67
N VAL A 10 -18.35 20.49 -25.79
CA VAL A 10 -18.09 20.44 -24.34
C VAL A 10 -18.37 19.04 -23.78
N PHE A 11 -19.50 18.43 -24.16
CA PHE A 11 -19.84 17.07 -23.72
C PHE A 11 -18.79 16.05 -24.19
N LEU A 12 -18.34 16.14 -25.44
CA LEU A 12 -17.32 15.25 -26.00
C LEU A 12 -15.98 15.38 -25.26
N VAL A 13 -15.56 16.62 -24.94
CA VAL A 13 -14.34 16.88 -24.16
C VAL A 13 -14.46 16.31 -22.74
N LEU A 14 -15.60 16.49 -22.08
CA LEU A 14 -15.83 15.93 -20.74
C LEU A 14 -15.81 14.39 -20.74
N MET A 15 -16.42 13.75 -21.74
CA MET A 15 -16.36 12.30 -21.89
C MET A 15 -14.92 11.81 -22.08
N LEU A 16 -14.16 12.42 -23.00
CA LEU A 16 -12.76 12.06 -23.23
C LEU A 16 -11.89 12.29 -21.99
N ALA A 17 -12.11 13.38 -21.27
CA ALA A 17 -11.40 13.69 -20.02
C ALA A 17 -11.71 12.64 -18.94
N SER A 18 -12.98 12.25 -18.77
CA SER A 18 -13.36 11.20 -17.80
C SER A 18 -12.78 9.85 -18.15
N PHE A 19 -12.73 9.49 -19.43
CA PHE A 19 -12.15 8.23 -19.89
C PHE A 19 -10.63 8.21 -19.68
N GLY A 20 -9.95 9.30 -20.03
CA GLY A 20 -8.51 9.47 -19.77
C GLY A 20 -8.18 9.41 -18.27
N PHE A 21 -9.02 10.01 -17.43
CA PHE A 21 -8.86 9.97 -15.98
C PHE A 21 -9.04 8.55 -15.42
N ALA A 22 -10.07 7.82 -15.85
CA ALA A 22 -10.32 6.44 -15.44
C ALA A 22 -9.16 5.51 -15.84
N LEU A 23 -8.64 5.65 -17.06
CA LEU A 23 -7.47 4.90 -17.52
C LEU A 23 -6.22 5.21 -16.69
N LYS A 24 -5.99 6.50 -16.39
CA LYS A 24 -4.85 6.91 -15.56
C LYS A 24 -4.91 6.31 -14.16
N MET A 25 -6.07 6.39 -13.50
CA MET A 25 -6.31 5.76 -12.20
C MET A 25 -5.97 4.27 -12.22
N ARG A 26 -6.52 3.52 -13.20
CA ARG A 26 -6.28 2.08 -13.35
C ARG A 26 -4.83 1.74 -13.66
N SER A 27 -4.15 2.57 -14.45
CA SER A 27 -2.72 2.40 -14.74
C SER A 27 -1.85 2.60 -13.50
N ASP A 28 -2.19 3.55 -12.63
CA ASP A 28 -1.43 3.83 -11.41
C ASP A 28 -1.56 2.66 -10.41
N ASP A 29 -2.72 2.00 -10.34
CA ASP A 29 -2.91 0.78 -9.55
C ASP A 29 -2.09 -0.40 -10.06
N LEU A 30 -2.11 -0.64 -11.38
CA LEU A 30 -1.30 -1.68 -12.01
C LEU A 30 0.20 -1.43 -11.80
N ARG A 31 0.62 -0.17 -11.84
CA ARG A 31 2.01 0.20 -11.58
C ARG A 31 2.41 -0.09 -10.13
N PHE A 32 1.54 0.19 -9.16
CA PHE A 32 1.81 -0.14 -7.76
C PHE A 32 2.02 -1.65 -7.55
N VAL A 33 1.17 -2.49 -8.14
CA VAL A 33 1.30 -3.95 -8.05
C VAL A 33 2.62 -4.42 -8.68
N LYS A 34 2.97 -3.91 -9.87
CA LYS A 34 4.24 -4.24 -10.53
C LYS A 34 5.46 -3.76 -9.74
N GLU A 35 5.38 -2.59 -9.11
CA GLU A 35 6.45 -2.09 -8.24
C GLU A 35 6.63 -3.04 -7.04
N LEU A 36 5.54 -3.43 -6.38
CA LEU A 36 5.57 -4.41 -5.29
C LEU A 36 6.17 -5.76 -5.73
N GLU A 37 5.74 -6.31 -6.86
CA GLU A 37 6.30 -7.56 -7.40
C GLU A 37 7.81 -7.45 -7.65
N ARG A 38 8.27 -6.31 -8.17
CA ARG A 38 9.70 -6.03 -8.34
C ARG A 38 10.43 -6.01 -6.99
N HIS A 39 9.85 -5.42 -5.95
CA HIS A 39 10.43 -5.39 -4.60
C HIS A 39 10.44 -6.78 -3.96
N LEU A 40 9.41 -7.59 -4.19
CA LEU A 40 9.42 -9.00 -3.77
C LEU A 40 10.56 -9.77 -4.45
N ALA A 41 10.76 -9.57 -5.76
CA ALA A 41 11.85 -10.18 -6.51
C ALA A 41 13.25 -9.65 -6.13
N SER A 42 13.34 -8.43 -5.57
CA SER A 42 14.61 -7.89 -5.09
C SER A 42 15.14 -8.65 -3.87
N CYS A 43 14.25 -9.20 -3.04
CA CYS A 43 14.64 -10.10 -1.96
C CYS A 43 15.39 -11.34 -2.47
N ASP A 44 14.85 -11.98 -3.51
CA ASP A 44 15.45 -13.19 -4.09
C ASP A 44 16.76 -12.88 -4.83
N SER A 45 16.76 -11.84 -5.66
CA SER A 45 17.93 -11.48 -6.49
C SER A 45 19.10 -10.91 -5.69
N MET A 46 18.84 -10.22 -4.58
CA MET A 46 19.89 -9.68 -3.70
C MET A 46 20.27 -10.66 -2.58
N GLY A 47 19.58 -11.80 -2.45
CA GLY A 47 19.81 -12.77 -1.37
C GLY A 47 19.58 -12.20 0.03
N LYS A 48 18.72 -11.18 0.16
CA LYS A 48 18.44 -10.45 1.41
C LYS A 48 16.96 -10.48 1.71
N ARG A 49 16.61 -10.58 2.99
CA ARG A 49 15.21 -10.54 3.45
C ARG A 49 14.77 -9.10 3.70
N ALA A 50 13.50 -8.81 3.41
CA ALA A 50 12.88 -7.57 3.85
C ALA A 50 12.83 -7.51 5.37
N VAL A 51 12.92 -6.31 5.93
CA VAL A 51 12.86 -6.05 7.38
C VAL A 51 11.51 -5.48 7.72
N GLY A 52 10.79 -6.12 8.63
CA GLY A 52 9.59 -5.59 9.24
C GLY A 52 9.91 -4.93 10.59
N GLU A 53 9.31 -3.79 10.88
CA GLU A 53 9.45 -3.08 12.16
C GLU A 53 8.05 -2.77 12.72
N VAL A 54 7.79 -3.17 13.97
CA VAL A 54 6.56 -2.83 14.72
C VAL A 54 6.95 -2.55 16.15
N ASP A 55 6.47 -1.43 16.71
CA ASP A 55 6.67 -1.04 18.11
C ASP A 55 8.16 -1.08 18.56
N GLY A 56 9.08 -0.74 17.66
CA GLY A 56 10.53 -0.72 17.90
C GLY A 56 11.22 -2.08 17.81
N ALA A 57 10.49 -3.17 17.56
CA ALA A 57 11.07 -4.49 17.27
C ALA A 57 11.23 -4.68 15.76
N ALA A 58 12.44 -5.04 15.33
CA ALA A 58 12.75 -5.33 13.92
C ALA A 58 12.97 -6.84 13.70
N VAL A 59 12.41 -7.35 12.60
CA VAL A 59 12.57 -8.76 12.19
C VAL A 59 12.87 -8.87 10.70
N TYR A 60 13.68 -9.85 10.31
CA TYR A 60 13.72 -10.32 8.93
C TYR A 60 12.47 -11.14 8.63
N LEU A 61 11.72 -10.71 7.62
CA LEU A 61 10.46 -11.33 7.23
C LEU A 61 10.70 -12.61 6.42
N ALA A 62 9.96 -13.66 6.78
CA ALA A 62 9.84 -14.86 5.96
C ALA A 62 9.12 -14.53 4.63
N PRO A 63 9.45 -15.23 3.52
CA PRO A 63 8.78 -15.02 2.23
C PRO A 63 7.26 -15.18 2.28
N GLU A 64 6.76 -16.09 3.11
CA GLU A 64 5.32 -16.32 3.28
C GLU A 64 4.63 -15.13 3.98
N ASN A 65 5.19 -14.63 5.08
CA ASN A 65 4.71 -13.41 5.75
C ASN A 65 4.74 -12.20 4.80
N LEU A 66 5.78 -12.10 3.98
CA LEU A 66 5.90 -11.06 2.97
C LEU A 66 4.78 -11.15 1.91
N ARG A 67 4.41 -12.36 1.47
CA ARG A 67 3.28 -12.58 0.55
C ARG A 67 1.95 -12.23 1.19
N PHE A 68 1.75 -12.51 2.48
CA PHE A 68 0.55 -12.09 3.20
C PHE A 68 0.44 -10.56 3.30
N ILE A 69 1.55 -9.88 3.60
CA ILE A 69 1.61 -8.42 3.59
C ILE A 69 1.32 -7.88 2.18
N ALA A 70 1.92 -8.47 1.14
CA ALA A 70 1.68 -8.10 -0.24
C ALA A 70 0.19 -8.24 -0.60
N SER A 71 -0.45 -9.35 -0.24
CA SER A 71 -1.88 -9.56 -0.43
C SER A 71 -2.73 -8.52 0.31
N ALA A 72 -2.33 -8.12 1.52
CA ALA A 72 -3.05 -7.11 2.28
C ALA A 72 -3.01 -5.72 1.61
N ILE A 73 -1.92 -5.38 0.92
CA ILE A 73 -1.75 -4.07 0.26
C ILE A 73 -2.22 -4.02 -1.19
N THR A 74 -2.46 -5.17 -1.82
CA THR A 74 -3.01 -5.27 -3.20
C THR A 74 -4.52 -5.47 -3.25
N ARG A 75 -5.24 -5.15 -2.16
CA ARG A 75 -6.71 -5.23 -2.12
C ARG A 75 -7.36 -4.28 -3.13
N ILE A 76 -8.54 -4.68 -3.62
CA ILE A 76 -9.29 -3.92 -4.63
C ILE A 76 -9.86 -2.62 -4.03
N GLU A 77 -10.14 -2.65 -2.73
CA GLU A 77 -10.67 -1.54 -1.93
C GLU A 77 -9.60 -0.48 -1.60
N ARG A 78 -8.37 -0.65 -2.12
CA ARG A 78 -7.31 0.33 -1.97
C ARG A 78 -7.66 1.59 -2.74
N VAL A 79 -7.80 2.70 -2.02
CA VAL A 79 -8.03 4.02 -2.60
C VAL A 79 -6.72 4.80 -2.54
N ARG A 80 -6.31 5.39 -3.66
CA ARG A 80 -5.16 6.30 -3.65
C ARG A 80 -5.54 7.60 -2.95
N ALA A 81 -4.83 7.94 -1.88
CA ALA A 81 -4.99 9.21 -1.20
C ALA A 81 -4.17 10.29 -1.93
N LEU A 82 -4.84 11.35 -2.39
CA LEU A 82 -4.17 12.50 -3.03
C LEU A 82 -3.49 13.42 -2.01
N LYS A 83 -3.90 13.35 -0.74
CA LYS A 83 -3.32 14.08 0.39
C LYS A 83 -3.00 13.09 1.50
N GLU A 84 -1.82 13.21 2.09
CA GLU A 84 -1.46 12.41 3.26
C GLU A 84 -2.33 12.83 4.47
N PRO A 85 -3.00 11.88 5.14
CA PRO A 85 -3.71 12.16 6.39
C PRO A 85 -2.71 12.51 7.49
N ASP A 86 -3.17 13.18 8.55
CA ASP A 86 -2.32 13.40 9.72
C ASP A 86 -2.06 12.05 10.41
N VAL A 87 -0.79 11.63 10.39
CA VAL A 87 -0.34 10.35 10.96
C VAL A 87 0.45 10.54 12.27
N SER A 88 0.46 11.76 12.81
CA SER A 88 1.23 12.10 14.00
C SER A 88 0.71 11.33 15.23
N GLY A 89 1.58 10.53 15.85
CA GLY A 89 1.24 9.75 17.04
C GLY A 89 0.43 8.48 16.79
N LEU A 90 0.22 8.09 15.52
CA LEU A 90 -0.44 6.83 15.19
C LEU A 90 0.52 5.64 15.31
N ALA A 91 -0.04 4.50 15.71
CA ALA A 91 0.70 3.26 15.78
C ALA A 91 1.16 2.83 14.38
N GLN A 92 2.44 2.49 14.27
CA GLN A 92 3.12 2.31 13.00
C GLN A 92 3.68 0.89 12.85
N ALA A 93 3.54 0.35 11.64
CA ALA A 93 4.30 -0.80 11.18
C ALA A 93 5.08 -0.38 9.93
N ARG A 94 6.29 -0.90 9.73
CA ARG A 94 7.10 -0.63 8.53
C ARG A 94 7.59 -1.92 7.92
N VAL A 95 7.70 -1.92 6.60
CA VAL A 95 8.36 -2.99 5.84
C VAL A 95 9.36 -2.33 4.90
N ARG A 96 10.64 -2.64 5.08
CA ARG A 96 11.73 -2.13 4.27
C ARG A 96 12.31 -3.26 3.43
N PHE A 97 12.37 -3.04 2.12
CA PHE A 97 12.94 -3.95 1.15
C PHE A 97 14.45 -3.73 0.97
N PRO A 98 15.20 -4.75 0.52
CA PRO A 98 16.65 -4.64 0.32
C PRO A 98 17.09 -3.59 -0.72
N ASP A 99 16.21 -3.25 -1.65
CA ASP A 99 16.43 -2.22 -2.67
C ASP A 99 16.14 -0.79 -2.18
N GLY A 100 15.76 -0.65 -0.91
CA GLY A 100 15.50 0.64 -0.27
C GLY A 100 14.05 1.12 -0.34
N ALA A 101 13.14 0.33 -0.94
CA ALA A 101 11.72 0.65 -0.86
C ALA A 101 11.16 0.43 0.54
N GLU A 102 10.27 1.32 0.98
CA GLU A 102 9.65 1.29 2.30
C GLU A 102 8.13 1.40 2.19
N TYR A 103 7.42 0.55 2.91
CA TYR A 103 5.99 0.61 3.11
C TYR A 103 5.73 0.86 4.60
N ALA A 104 5.26 2.05 4.93
CA ALA A 104 4.82 2.41 6.27
C ALA A 104 3.31 2.31 6.37
N PHE A 105 2.82 1.68 7.43
CA PHE A 105 1.41 1.43 7.71
C PHE A 105 1.01 2.22 8.94
N TYR A 106 -0.10 2.93 8.86
CA TYR A 106 -0.66 3.72 9.95
C TYR A 106 -2.12 3.34 10.16
N GLU A 107 -2.49 3.11 11.40
CA GLU A 107 -3.87 2.86 11.81
C GLU A 107 -4.60 4.19 11.98
N LEU A 108 -5.40 4.59 10.98
CA LEU A 108 -6.17 5.85 11.04
C LEU A 108 -7.42 5.71 11.90
N GLN A 109 -8.09 4.58 11.79
CA GLN A 109 -9.27 4.23 12.57
C GLN A 109 -9.27 2.74 12.84
N SER A 110 -9.59 2.34 14.07
CA SER A 110 -9.79 0.95 14.46
C SER A 110 -11.09 0.87 15.25
N GLU A 111 -12.17 0.47 14.60
CA GLU A 111 -13.37 0.05 15.33
C GLU A 111 -13.33 -1.45 15.59
N THR A 112 -13.20 -1.81 16.88
CA THR A 112 -13.06 -3.19 17.34
C THR A 112 -14.31 -4.05 17.08
N ASP A 113 -15.48 -3.43 16.85
CA ASP A 113 -16.77 -4.12 16.76
C ASP A 113 -17.38 -4.17 15.34
N THR A 114 -16.95 -3.34 14.38
CA THR A 114 -17.63 -3.15 13.07
C THR A 114 -16.82 -3.62 11.86
N GLN A 115 -15.57 -4.06 12.03
CA GLN A 115 -14.61 -4.29 10.92
C GLN A 115 -14.33 -3.05 10.06
N GLU A 116 -14.69 -1.86 10.53
CA GLU A 116 -14.31 -0.58 9.94
C GLU A 116 -12.91 -0.19 10.45
N ASP A 117 -11.87 -0.84 9.92
CA ASP A 117 -10.50 -0.40 10.12
C ASP A 117 -10.02 0.39 8.90
N ILE A 118 -9.49 1.58 9.12
CA ILE A 118 -8.90 2.38 8.04
C ILE A 118 -7.39 2.38 8.23
N CYS A 119 -6.68 1.79 7.28
CA CYS A 119 -5.23 1.73 7.25
C CYS A 119 -4.68 2.66 6.16
N CYS A 120 -3.75 3.54 6.53
CA CYS A 120 -2.99 4.34 5.59
C CYS A 120 -1.66 3.65 5.29
N ILE A 121 -1.33 3.50 4.00
CA ILE A 121 -0.07 2.95 3.51
C ILE A 121 0.68 4.06 2.81
N ARG A 122 1.85 4.40 3.35
CA ARG A 122 2.82 5.28 2.70
C ARG A 122 3.93 4.45 2.09
N TYR A 123 3.95 4.44 0.76
CA TYR A 123 5.01 3.84 -0.04
C TYR A 123 6.08 4.89 -0.35
N THR A 124 7.35 4.54 -0.14
CA THR A 124 8.51 5.38 -0.47
C THR A 124 9.56 4.56 -1.22
N ASP A 125 10.01 5.04 -2.38
CA ASP A 125 11.11 4.46 -3.16
C ASP A 125 11.97 5.61 -3.72
N GLY A 126 13.15 5.82 -3.13
CA GLY A 126 14.01 6.97 -3.39
C GLY A 126 13.32 8.30 -3.11
N LYS A 127 13.07 9.10 -4.16
CA LYS A 127 12.35 10.39 -4.07
C LYS A 127 10.84 10.28 -4.29
N ARG A 128 10.34 9.08 -4.57
CA ARG A 128 8.92 8.87 -4.89
C ARG A 128 8.18 8.48 -3.62
N THR A 129 7.15 9.24 -3.29
CA THR A 129 6.22 8.91 -2.20
C THR A 129 4.81 8.79 -2.77
N ARG A 130 4.08 7.76 -2.35
CA ARG A 130 2.66 7.58 -2.67
C ARG A 130 1.92 7.14 -1.42
N THR A 131 0.70 7.64 -1.27
CA THR A 131 -0.15 7.34 -0.13
C THR A 131 -1.42 6.65 -0.61
N TYR A 132 -1.81 5.61 0.10
CA TYR A 132 -3.01 4.83 -0.15
C TYR A 132 -3.76 4.64 1.16
N THR A 133 -5.07 4.52 1.08
CA THR A 133 -5.92 4.08 2.20
C THR A 133 -6.58 2.76 1.83
N ILE A 134 -6.70 1.88 2.81
CA ILE A 134 -7.44 0.63 2.71
C ILE A 134 -8.44 0.64 3.85
N GLU A 135 -9.72 0.47 3.51
CA GLU A 135 -10.82 0.38 4.45
C GLU A 135 -11.21 -1.09 4.62
N GLY A 136 -11.36 -1.52 5.86
CA GLY A 136 -11.70 -2.87 6.27
C GLY A 136 -10.54 -3.88 6.32
N TYR A 137 -10.93 -5.11 6.66
CA TYR A 137 -10.13 -6.34 6.65
C TYR A 137 -9.10 -6.55 7.77
N GLY A 138 -9.03 -5.68 8.76
CA GLY A 138 -8.02 -5.74 9.82
C GLY A 138 -6.61 -5.62 9.26
N THR A 139 -6.41 -4.77 8.26
CA THR A 139 -5.17 -4.65 7.48
C THR A 139 -3.99 -4.41 8.41
N MET A 140 -4.11 -3.47 9.35
CA MET A 140 -3.03 -3.19 10.31
C MET A 140 -2.77 -4.39 11.23
N LYS A 141 -3.81 -5.00 11.79
CA LYS A 141 -3.70 -6.17 12.66
C LYS A 141 -3.00 -7.34 11.95
N ARG A 142 -3.32 -7.60 10.69
CA ARG A 142 -2.67 -8.64 9.87
C ARG A 142 -1.21 -8.32 9.61
N VAL A 143 -0.89 -7.07 9.25
CA VAL A 143 0.49 -6.63 9.01
C VAL A 143 1.32 -6.77 10.28
N ARG A 144 0.80 -6.33 11.44
CA ARG A 144 1.47 -6.53 12.74
C ARG A 144 1.70 -8.01 13.04
N ALA A 145 0.71 -8.88 12.81
CA ALA A 145 0.87 -10.31 13.00
C ALA A 145 2.00 -10.89 12.11
N CYS A 146 2.08 -10.46 10.84
CA CYS A 146 3.12 -10.90 9.91
C CYS A 146 4.53 -10.40 10.28
N ILE A 147 4.63 -9.25 10.96
CA ILE A 147 5.91 -8.64 11.40
C ILE A 147 6.31 -9.08 12.82
N SER A 148 5.43 -9.75 13.56
CA SER A 148 5.80 -10.32 14.86
C SER A 148 6.84 -11.44 14.73
N LEU A 149 7.61 -11.72 15.78
CA LEU A 149 8.55 -12.85 15.79
C LEU A 149 7.86 -14.20 15.58
N ALA A 150 6.64 -14.36 16.10
CA ALA A 150 5.83 -15.55 15.83
C ALA A 150 5.47 -15.65 14.34
N GLY A 151 5.27 -14.51 13.68
CA GLY A 151 4.77 -14.42 12.32
C GLY A 151 3.33 -14.91 12.20
N PHE A 152 2.72 -14.70 11.04
CA PHE A 152 1.50 -15.44 10.69
C PHE A 152 1.89 -16.84 10.17
N ALA A 153 2.97 -16.91 9.41
CA ALA A 153 3.73 -18.11 9.11
C ALA A 153 5.07 -18.11 9.88
N ALA A 154 5.56 -19.30 10.21
CA ALA A 154 6.85 -19.44 10.90
C ALA A 154 8.02 -18.99 10.00
N GLY A 155 9.13 -18.58 10.62
CA GLY A 155 10.39 -18.29 9.90
C GLY A 155 10.85 -16.83 9.91
N ASN A 156 10.14 -15.95 10.63
CA ASN A 156 10.70 -14.65 10.98
C ASN A 156 11.89 -14.85 11.93
N THR A 157 12.91 -14.01 11.78
CA THR A 157 14.08 -14.01 12.67
C THR A 157 14.35 -12.58 13.14
N PRO A 158 14.92 -12.35 14.33
CA PRO A 158 15.33 -11.01 14.76
C PRO A 158 16.21 -10.34 13.70
N ALA A 159 16.02 -9.04 13.49
CA ALA A 159 16.94 -8.22 12.72
C ALA A 159 17.93 -7.56 13.69
N ASP A 160 19.23 -7.64 13.34
CA ASP A 160 20.33 -7.08 14.12
C ASP A 160 20.38 -5.54 14.04
#